data_AF-B9TJH8-F1
#
_entry.id   AF-B9TJH8-F1
#
_cell.length_a   1.000
_cell.length_b   1.000
_cell.length_c   1.000
_cell.angle_alpha   90.00
_cell.angle_beta   90.00
_cell.angle_gamma   90.00
#
_symmetry.space_group_name_H-M   'P 1'
#
loop_
_entity.id
_entity.type
_entity.pdbx_description
1 polymer ?
#
loop_
_entity_poly.entity_id
_entity_poly.type
_entity_poly.pdbx_seq_one_letter_code
_entity_poly.pdbx_strand_id
1 'polypeptide(L)'
;MNIGQFLDQRDLREIIHFTTNRGLIGILASNALKSRKRLHEDQYLRYILHVNARIRPEESDYFDKQEDWLDYVNLTFSEINRRFFDFSQNWHNPDEIWWAILSFDSEICQHPGVYFATTNNGYDHCLRDQGLTGLQDLFDSPIRRKPGWVAHRGSREGHLTT
;
A
#
# COMPACT_ATOMS: atom_id res chain seq x y z
N MET A 1 -25.33 -3.64 -2.10
CA MET A 1 -24.18 -2.76 -2.41
C MET A 1 -23.05 -3.66 -2.85
N ASN A 2 -22.32 -3.31 -3.91
CA ASN A 2 -21.07 -3.96 -4.32
C ASN A 2 -19.89 -2.96 -4.21
N ILE A 3 -18.67 -3.39 -4.55
CA ILE A 3 -17.48 -2.52 -4.48
C ILE A 3 -17.65 -1.28 -5.35
N GLY A 4 -18.00 -1.41 -6.63
CA GLY A 4 -18.20 -0.25 -7.52
C GLY A 4 -19.20 0.77 -6.98
N GLN A 5 -20.37 0.31 -6.50
CA GLN A 5 -21.37 1.17 -5.87
C GLN A 5 -20.86 1.87 -4.61
N PHE A 6 -20.04 1.19 -3.80
CA PHE A 6 -19.43 1.77 -2.60
C PHE A 6 -18.40 2.84 -2.95
N LEU A 7 -17.58 2.58 -3.98
CA LEU A 7 -16.60 3.53 -4.50
C LEU A 7 -17.29 4.79 -5.03
N ASP A 8 -18.33 4.62 -5.86
CA ASP A 8 -19.14 5.73 -6.39
C ASP A 8 -19.78 6.56 -5.28
N GLN A 9 -20.38 5.91 -4.28
CA GLN A 9 -21.05 6.60 -3.17
C GLN A 9 -20.10 7.48 -2.35
N ARG A 10 -18.82 7.09 -2.25
CA ARG A 10 -17.79 7.80 -1.47
C ARG A 10 -16.87 8.68 -2.32
N ASP A 11 -17.12 8.74 -3.62
CA ASP A 11 -16.26 9.39 -4.61
C ASP A 11 -14.79 8.91 -4.54
N LEU A 12 -14.62 7.60 -4.35
CA LEU A 12 -13.31 6.95 -4.35
C LEU A 12 -12.91 6.66 -5.79
N ARG A 13 -12.20 7.61 -6.41
CA ARG A 13 -11.79 7.54 -7.82
C ARG A 13 -10.36 7.09 -8.02
N GLU A 14 -9.51 7.30 -7.03
CA GLU A 14 -8.08 7.22 -7.20
C GLU A 14 -7.43 6.25 -6.20
N ILE A 15 -6.64 5.33 -6.74
CA ILE A 15 -5.70 4.53 -5.98
C ILE A 15 -4.29 4.96 -6.34
N ILE A 16 -3.47 5.22 -5.34
CA ILE A 16 -2.15 5.74 -5.54
C ILE A 16 -1.05 4.83 -5.00
N HIS A 17 0.10 4.95 -5.64
CA HIS A 17 1.36 4.33 -5.23
C HIS A 17 2.48 5.34 -5.36
N PHE A 18 3.29 5.51 -4.32
CA PHE A 18 4.50 6.31 -4.43
C PHE A 18 5.73 5.43 -4.60
N THR A 19 6.64 5.87 -5.46
CA THR A 19 7.90 5.17 -5.76
C THR A 19 9.01 6.17 -6.04
N THR A 20 10.25 5.69 -6.14
CA THR A 20 11.38 6.53 -6.55
C THR A 20 11.49 6.59 -8.07
N ASN A 21 12.27 7.52 -8.59
CA ASN A 21 12.69 7.57 -9.99
C ASN A 21 13.22 6.22 -10.52
N ARG A 22 14.01 5.49 -9.73
CA ARG A 22 14.51 4.15 -10.09
C ARG A 22 13.36 3.14 -10.19
N GLY A 23 12.43 3.18 -9.25
CA GLY A 23 11.22 2.35 -9.31
C GLY A 23 10.36 2.66 -10.53
N LEU A 24 10.17 3.94 -10.86
CA LEU A 24 9.45 4.36 -12.06
C LEU A 24 10.09 3.82 -13.34
N ILE A 25 11.42 3.91 -13.48
CA ILE A 25 12.14 3.33 -14.62
C ILE A 25 11.84 1.84 -14.74
N GLY A 26 11.83 1.11 -13.62
CA GLY A 26 11.51 -0.32 -13.62
C GLY A 26 10.07 -0.62 -14.06
N ILE A 27 9.13 0.21 -13.63
CA ILE A 27 7.72 0.08 -14.01
C ILE A 27 7.55 0.34 -15.50
N LEU A 28 8.16 1.40 -16.03
CA LEU A 28 8.12 1.73 -17.46
C LEU A 28 8.82 0.66 -18.31
N ALA A 29 9.96 0.14 -17.86
CA ALA A 29 10.70 -0.90 -18.58
C ALA A 29 9.94 -2.23 -18.65
N SER A 30 9.18 -2.56 -17.60
CA SER A 30 8.44 -3.82 -17.53
C SER A 30 6.96 -3.72 -17.90
N ASN A 31 6.46 -2.50 -18.15
CA ASN A 31 5.05 -2.17 -18.34
C ASN A 31 4.14 -2.69 -17.21
N ALA A 32 4.67 -2.82 -15.99
CA ALA A 32 3.95 -3.38 -14.86
C ALA A 32 4.46 -2.84 -13.52
N LEU A 33 3.53 -2.55 -12.61
CA LEU A 33 3.85 -2.35 -11.19
C LEU A 33 3.97 -3.73 -10.52
N LYS A 34 5.21 -4.18 -10.30
CA LYS A 34 5.51 -5.49 -9.73
C LYS A 34 5.74 -5.43 -8.22
N SER A 35 5.29 -6.47 -7.52
CA SER A 35 5.67 -6.72 -6.12
C SER A 35 7.18 -6.91 -6.01
N ARG A 36 7.72 -6.67 -4.81
CA ARG A 36 9.16 -6.84 -4.58
C ARG A 36 9.62 -8.26 -4.90
N LYS A 37 8.80 -9.27 -4.56
CA LYS A 37 9.11 -10.67 -4.83
C LYS A 37 9.33 -10.94 -6.32
N ARG A 38 8.49 -10.36 -7.19
CA ARG A 38 8.54 -10.54 -8.65
C ARG A 38 9.63 -9.73 -9.36
N LEU A 39 10.32 -8.83 -8.66
CA LEU A 39 11.40 -8.04 -9.28
C LEU A 39 12.64 -8.88 -9.62
N HIS A 40 12.88 -9.97 -8.88
CA HIS A 40 14.04 -10.84 -9.10
C HIS A 40 13.91 -11.73 -10.33
N GLU A 41 12.70 -11.89 -10.86
CA GLU A 41 12.44 -12.63 -12.10
C GLU A 41 12.99 -11.89 -13.34
N ASP A 42 13.23 -10.58 -13.21
CA ASP A 42 13.79 -9.75 -14.26
C ASP A 42 15.26 -9.43 -13.97
N GLN A 43 16.14 -9.91 -14.86
CA GLN A 43 17.58 -9.76 -14.72
C GLN A 43 18.06 -8.30 -14.70
N TYR A 44 17.28 -7.37 -15.27
CA TYR A 44 17.61 -5.96 -15.31
C TYR A 44 17.01 -5.20 -14.11
N LEU A 45 15.80 -5.55 -13.67
CA LEU A 45 15.15 -4.87 -12.54
C LEU A 45 15.86 -5.10 -11.21
N ARG A 46 16.61 -6.19 -11.06
CA ARG A 46 17.40 -6.44 -9.83
C ARG A 46 18.44 -5.35 -9.55
N TYR A 47 18.94 -4.66 -10.57
CA TYR A 47 19.99 -3.64 -10.43
C TYR A 47 19.47 -2.25 -10.09
N ILE A 48 18.16 -2.03 -10.24
CA ILE A 48 17.49 -0.76 -9.90
C ILE A 48 16.69 -0.86 -8.60
N LEU A 49 16.65 -2.05 -7.98
CA LEU A 49 15.93 -2.28 -6.73
C LEU A 49 16.62 -1.55 -5.58
N HIS A 50 16.04 -0.42 -5.19
CA HIS A 50 16.40 0.29 -3.97
C HIS A 50 15.22 0.27 -3.00
N VAL A 51 15.46 -0.36 -1.86
CA VAL A 51 14.44 -0.56 -0.85
C VAL A 51 14.16 0.72 -0.06
N ASN A 52 12.89 1.00 0.21
CA ASN A 52 12.44 2.21 0.91
C ASN A 52 12.51 2.13 2.46
N ALA A 53 13.05 1.02 3.01
CA ALA A 53 13.27 0.84 4.44
C ALA A 53 14.33 -0.23 4.72
N ARG A 54 15.12 -0.01 5.78
CA ARG A 54 16.17 -0.93 6.26
C ARG A 54 15.62 -2.13 7.04
N ILE A 55 14.66 -1.88 7.93
CA ILE A 55 14.07 -2.92 8.78
C ILE A 55 12.94 -3.60 8.02
N ARG A 56 12.95 -4.93 8.06
CA ARG A 56 12.08 -5.81 7.32
C ARG A 56 11.23 -6.62 8.29
N PRO A 57 9.94 -6.27 8.47
CA PRO A 57 9.10 -6.94 9.45
C PRO A 57 8.89 -8.42 9.12
N GLU A 58 9.07 -8.85 7.86
CA GLU A 58 8.84 -10.24 7.41
C GLU A 58 9.70 -11.30 8.13
N GLU A 59 10.85 -10.92 8.68
CA GLU A 59 11.70 -11.81 9.47
C GLU A 59 11.22 -11.95 10.93
N SER A 60 10.29 -11.09 11.37
CA SER A 60 9.75 -11.09 12.73
C SER A 60 8.78 -12.25 12.97
N ASP A 61 8.79 -12.78 14.19
CA ASP A 61 7.80 -13.76 14.67
C ASP A 61 6.36 -13.19 14.69
N TYR A 62 6.22 -11.87 14.72
CA TYR A 62 4.93 -11.18 14.71
C TYR A 62 4.39 -10.89 13.30
N PHE A 63 5.16 -11.21 12.25
CA PHE A 63 4.69 -11.05 10.89
C PHE A 63 3.73 -12.17 10.53
N ASP A 64 2.58 -11.79 9.98
CA ASP A 64 1.61 -12.75 9.46
C ASP A 64 2.22 -13.51 8.27
N LYS A 65 2.28 -14.84 8.37
CA LYS A 65 2.83 -15.74 7.34
C LYS A 65 1.75 -16.61 6.68
N GLN A 66 0.46 -16.30 6.91
CA GLN A 66 -0.65 -17.05 6.32
C GLN A 66 -0.74 -16.86 4.81
N GLU A 67 -0.32 -15.71 4.31
CA GLU A 67 -0.22 -15.40 2.88
C GLU A 67 1.16 -14.86 2.55
N ASP A 68 1.50 -14.89 1.25
CA ASP A 68 2.74 -14.29 0.76
C ASP A 68 2.59 -12.78 0.51
N TRP A 69 2.49 -12.03 1.60
CA TRP A 69 2.30 -10.58 1.55
C TRP A 69 3.41 -9.82 0.81
N LEU A 70 4.58 -10.45 0.59
CA LEU A 70 5.68 -9.87 -0.18
C LEU A 70 5.43 -9.91 -1.69
N ASP A 71 4.45 -10.70 -2.12
CA ASP A 71 3.98 -10.77 -3.50
C ASP A 71 2.88 -9.74 -3.82
N TYR A 72 2.57 -8.85 -2.87
CA TYR A 72 1.64 -7.75 -3.05
C TYR A 72 2.36 -6.40 -3.21
N VAL A 73 1.64 -5.44 -3.78
CA VAL A 73 2.05 -4.04 -3.84
C VAL A 73 1.15 -3.23 -2.92
N ASN A 74 1.75 -2.42 -2.05
CA ASN A 74 0.98 -1.51 -1.19
C ASN A 74 0.46 -0.33 -2.00
N LEU A 75 -0.85 -0.14 -1.92
CA LEU A 75 -1.60 0.92 -2.57
C LEU A 75 -2.46 1.65 -1.52
N THR A 76 -2.78 2.92 -1.76
CA THR A 76 -3.60 3.73 -0.84
C THR A 76 -4.67 4.51 -1.60
N PHE A 77 -5.82 4.77 -0.98
CA PHE A 77 -6.85 5.63 -1.56
C PHE A 77 -6.46 7.10 -1.43
N SER A 78 -6.45 7.83 -2.56
CA SER A 78 -6.38 9.30 -2.69
C SER A 78 -5.21 10.06 -2.03
N GLU A 79 -4.49 9.48 -1.07
CA GLU A 79 -3.33 10.08 -0.43
C GLU A 79 -2.24 9.06 -0.16
N ILE A 80 -0.99 9.52 -0.14
CA ILE A 80 0.14 8.62 0.13
C ILE A 80 0.12 8.30 1.61
N ASN A 81 0.66 7.15 1.99
CA ASN A 81 0.98 6.89 3.39
C ASN A 81 2.07 7.88 3.84
N ARG A 82 1.66 9.04 4.38
CA ARG A 82 2.56 10.15 4.69
C ARG A 82 3.65 9.75 5.68
N ARG A 83 3.30 8.96 6.69
CA ARG A 83 4.25 8.46 7.68
C ARG A 83 5.32 7.56 7.05
N PHE A 84 4.93 6.66 6.16
CA PHE A 84 5.88 5.81 5.47
C PHE A 84 6.74 6.62 4.48
N PHE A 85 6.13 7.54 3.75
CA PHE A 85 6.84 8.48 2.88
C PHE A 85 7.89 9.29 3.65
N ASP A 86 7.52 9.87 4.81
CA ASP A 86 8.43 10.64 5.66
C ASP A 86 9.60 9.80 6.17
N PHE A 87 9.36 8.52 6.50
CA PHE A 87 10.45 7.61 6.83
C PHE A 87 11.35 7.32 5.63
N SER A 88 10.76 7.07 4.46
CA SER A 88 11.49 6.69 3.26
C SER A 88 12.30 7.83 2.65
N GLN A 89 11.81 9.08 2.68
CA GLN A 89 12.57 10.23 2.17
C GLN A 89 13.87 10.46 2.95
N ASN A 90 13.85 10.21 4.26
CA ASN A 90 15.04 10.33 5.12
C ASN A 90 16.06 9.19 4.91
N TRP A 91 15.70 8.17 4.13
CA TRP A 91 16.57 7.03 3.82
C TRP A 91 17.36 7.23 2.52
N HIS A 92 16.92 8.13 1.64
CA HIS A 92 17.49 8.30 0.31
C HIS A 92 18.26 9.61 0.20
N ASN A 93 19.29 9.64 -0.65
CA ASN A 93 19.99 10.86 -1.00
C ASN A 93 19.07 11.73 -1.89
N PRO A 94 18.66 12.93 -1.45
CA PRO A 94 17.76 13.80 -2.22
C PRO A 94 18.36 14.27 -3.56
N ASP A 95 19.70 14.27 -3.69
CA ASP A 95 20.37 14.65 -4.94
C ASP A 95 20.31 13.55 -6.01
N GLU A 96 20.01 12.30 -5.63
CA GLU A 96 19.95 11.15 -6.54
C GLU A 96 18.52 10.64 -6.79
N ILE A 97 17.63 10.92 -5.85
CA ILE A 97 16.28 10.33 -5.80
C ILE A 97 15.24 11.43 -5.78
N TRP A 98 14.34 11.38 -6.76
CA TRP A 98 13.07 12.08 -6.72
C TRP A 98 11.92 11.07 -6.62
N TRP A 99 10.79 11.53 -6.10
CA TRP A 99 9.61 10.71 -5.84
C TRP A 99 8.59 10.87 -6.96
N ALA A 100 8.06 9.74 -7.43
CA ALA A 100 6.96 9.66 -8.37
C ALA A 100 5.70 9.19 -7.61
N ILE A 101 4.55 9.77 -7.95
CA ILE A 101 3.24 9.24 -7.55
C ILE A 101 2.59 8.70 -8.81
N LEU A 102 2.22 7.42 -8.76
CA LEU A 102 1.38 6.77 -9.75
C LEU A 102 -0.05 6.80 -9.25
N SER A 103 -0.96 7.11 -10.17
CA SER A 103 -2.39 7.19 -9.95
C SER A 103 -3.06 6.17 -10.86
N PHE A 104 -3.93 5.35 -10.27
CA PHE A 104 -4.67 4.28 -10.92
C PHE A 104 -6.16 4.48 -10.67
N ASP A 105 -6.98 4.06 -11.63
CA ASP A 105 -8.43 4.03 -11.46
C ASP A 105 -8.80 3.07 -10.33
N SER A 106 -9.79 3.46 -9.52
CA SER A 106 -10.29 2.65 -8.40
C SER A 106 -10.98 1.35 -8.82
N GLU A 107 -11.16 1.13 -10.13
CA GLU A 107 -11.63 -0.16 -10.65
C GLU A 107 -10.77 -1.34 -10.20
N ILE A 108 -9.48 -1.11 -9.92
CA ILE A 108 -8.57 -2.17 -9.47
C ILE A 108 -9.04 -2.82 -8.18
N CYS A 109 -9.82 -2.12 -7.33
CA CYS A 109 -10.41 -2.68 -6.12
C CYS A 109 -11.40 -3.83 -6.39
N GLN A 110 -11.90 -3.93 -7.63
CA GLN A 110 -12.81 -4.99 -8.06
C GLN A 110 -12.07 -6.21 -8.62
N HIS A 111 -10.74 -6.13 -8.80
CA HIS A 111 -9.97 -7.21 -9.38
C HIS A 111 -9.83 -8.39 -8.40
N PRO A 112 -9.83 -9.64 -8.91
CA PRO A 112 -9.55 -10.80 -8.10
C PRO A 112 -8.19 -10.71 -7.41
N GLY A 113 -8.13 -11.15 -6.15
CA GLY A 113 -6.89 -11.16 -5.37
C GLY A 113 -6.58 -9.85 -4.64
N VAL A 114 -7.41 -8.80 -4.75
CA VAL A 114 -7.22 -7.59 -3.94
C VAL A 114 -7.61 -7.85 -2.48
N TYR A 115 -6.67 -7.56 -1.58
CA TYR A 115 -6.89 -7.50 -0.14
C TYR A 115 -6.98 -6.06 0.33
N PHE A 116 -7.91 -5.80 1.24
CA PHE A 116 -8.01 -4.55 1.97
C PHE A 116 -7.47 -4.76 3.37
N ALA A 117 -6.47 -3.95 3.74
CA ALA A 117 -5.77 -4.03 5.02
C ALA A 117 -6.06 -2.77 5.85
N THR A 118 -6.68 -2.93 7.02
CA THR A 118 -7.15 -1.80 7.85
C THR A 118 -6.04 -0.89 8.35
N THR A 119 -4.82 -1.40 8.43
CA THR A 119 -3.63 -0.63 8.82
C THR A 119 -2.40 -1.19 8.13
N ASN A 120 -1.20 -0.79 8.56
CA ASN A 120 0.03 -1.36 8.04
C ASN A 120 0.02 -2.89 8.20
N ASN A 121 0.29 -3.59 7.09
CA ASN A 121 0.27 -5.04 7.00
C ASN A 121 1.21 -5.75 7.99
N GLY A 122 2.20 -5.07 8.57
CA GLY A 122 3.08 -5.65 9.59
C GLY A 122 2.58 -5.50 11.03
N TYR A 123 1.35 -5.03 11.27
CA TYR A 123 0.82 -4.79 12.62
C TYR A 123 -0.08 -5.92 13.13
N ASP A 124 0.01 -6.20 14.44
CA ASP A 124 -0.62 -7.33 15.13
C ASP A 124 -2.16 -7.39 14.97
N HIS A 125 -2.82 -6.24 14.91
CA HIS A 125 -4.28 -6.14 14.78
C HIS A 125 -4.75 -5.72 13.38
N CYS A 126 -3.87 -5.80 12.38
CA CYS A 126 -4.27 -5.56 11.00
C CYS A 126 -5.26 -6.64 10.55
N LEU A 127 -6.47 -6.21 10.21
CA LEU A 127 -7.45 -7.05 9.55
C LEU A 127 -7.17 -7.00 8.05
N ARG A 128 -7.29 -8.17 7.40
CA ARG A 128 -7.06 -8.35 5.97
C ARG A 128 -8.22 -9.16 5.45
N ASP A 129 -8.97 -8.57 4.54
CA ASP A 129 -10.10 -9.27 3.92
C ASP A 129 -10.26 -8.81 2.47
N GLN A 130 -10.92 -9.65 1.69
CA GLN A 130 -11.25 -9.37 0.30
C GLN A 130 -12.71 -8.92 0.20
N GLY A 131 -13.08 -8.36 -0.95
CA GLY A 131 -14.47 -8.00 -1.21
C GLY A 131 -14.93 -6.74 -0.48
N LEU A 132 -16.25 -6.54 -0.44
CA LEU A 132 -16.85 -5.32 0.07
C LEU A 132 -16.62 -5.12 1.58
N THR A 133 -16.64 -6.20 2.36
CA THR A 133 -16.45 -6.14 3.82
C THR A 133 -15.07 -5.57 4.14
N GLY A 134 -13.99 -6.16 3.59
CA GLY A 134 -12.63 -5.65 3.80
C GLY A 134 -12.46 -4.19 3.37
N LEU A 135 -13.11 -3.78 2.27
CA LEU A 135 -13.09 -2.38 1.82
C LEU A 135 -13.78 -1.45 2.82
N GLN A 136 -14.91 -1.87 3.39
CA GLN A 136 -15.65 -1.10 4.39
C GLN A 136 -14.84 -0.91 5.67
N ASP A 137 -14.15 -1.97 6.12
CA ASP A 137 -13.34 -1.95 7.34
C ASP A 137 -12.19 -0.92 7.29
N LEU A 138 -11.73 -0.51 6.10
CA LEU A 138 -10.73 0.57 5.96
C LEU A 138 -11.24 1.92 6.48
N PHE A 139 -12.56 2.10 6.56
CA PHE A 139 -13.21 3.33 7.00
C PHE A 139 -13.67 3.27 8.46
N ASP A 140 -13.49 2.13 9.12
CA ASP A 140 -13.83 1.98 10.53
C ASP A 140 -13.07 2.98 11.40
N SER A 141 -13.66 3.33 12.53
CA SER A 141 -12.99 4.14 13.55
C SER A 141 -13.52 3.76 14.92
N PRO A 142 -12.67 3.28 15.84
CA PRO A 142 -11.21 3.21 15.73
C PRO A 142 -10.69 1.97 14.98
N ILE A 143 -9.53 2.11 14.33
CA ILE A 143 -8.75 0.98 13.81
C ILE A 143 -7.67 0.59 14.84
N ARG A 144 -7.69 -0.67 15.28
CA ARG A 144 -6.65 -1.21 16.18
C ARG A 144 -5.38 -1.50 15.39
N ARG A 145 -4.22 -1.12 15.94
CA ARG A 145 -2.92 -1.34 15.31
C ARG A 145 -2.09 -2.35 16.10
N LYS A 146 -1.80 -2.03 17.35
CA LYS A 146 -1.05 -2.85 18.30
C LYS A 146 -1.75 -2.84 19.66
N PRO A 147 -1.38 -3.71 20.62
CA PRO A 147 -1.90 -3.62 21.98
C PRO A 147 -1.76 -2.20 22.55
N GLY A 148 -2.87 -1.60 22.96
CA GLY A 148 -2.93 -0.23 23.48
C GLY A 148 -2.79 0.90 22.45
N TRP A 149 -2.65 0.59 21.16
CA TRP A 149 -2.50 1.58 20.10
C TRP A 149 -3.61 1.48 19.04
N VAL A 150 -4.43 2.53 18.99
CA VAL A 150 -5.53 2.70 18.04
C VAL A 150 -5.32 3.94 17.17
N ALA A 151 -5.92 3.93 15.98
CA ALA A 151 -6.04 5.09 15.11
C ALA A 151 -7.50 5.51 15.00
N HIS A 152 -7.71 6.82 14.98
CA HIS A 152 -9.01 7.44 14.82
C HIS A 152 -9.01 8.23 13.53
N ARG A 153 -10.15 8.23 12.85
CA ARG A 153 -10.33 8.94 11.59
C ARG A 153 -10.22 10.46 11.74
N GLY A 154 -10.63 10.99 12.89
CA GLY A 154 -10.70 12.44 13.10
C GLY A 154 -11.65 13.11 12.10
N SER A 155 -11.26 14.26 11.56
CA SER A 155 -12.02 15.06 10.59
C SER A 155 -11.68 14.76 9.13
N ARG A 156 -11.21 13.55 8.82
CA ARG A 156 -10.81 13.18 7.46
C ARG A 156 -12.03 13.08 6.53
N GLU A 157 -11.83 13.54 5.29
CA GLU A 157 -12.86 13.54 4.25
C GLU A 157 -13.37 12.12 3.94
N GLY A 158 -14.57 12.01 3.39
CA GLY A 158 -15.25 10.72 3.16
C GLY A 158 -14.47 9.76 2.25
N HIS A 159 -13.68 10.30 1.33
CA HIS A 159 -12.87 9.54 0.38
C HIS A 159 -11.51 9.07 0.94
N LEU A 160 -11.17 9.42 2.18
CA LEU A 160 -9.93 9.01 2.84
C LEU A 160 -10.18 7.84 3.78
N THR A 161 -9.27 6.88 3.90
CA THR A 161 -9.38 5.81 4.92
C THR A 161 -8.97 6.32 6.31
N THR A 162 -9.25 5.56 7.37
CA THR A 162 -8.86 5.90 8.75
C THR A 162 -7.37 5.64 9.01
#